data_AF-A0A952B5B1-F1
#
_entry.id   AF-A0A952B5B1-F1
#
_cell.length_a   1.000
_cell.length_b   1.000
_cell.length_c   1.000
_cell.angle_alpha   90.00
_cell.angle_beta   90.00
_cell.angle_gamma   90.00
#
_symmetry.space_group_name_H-M   'P 1'
#
loop_
_entity.id
_entity.type
_entity.pdbx_description
1 polymer ?
#
loop_
_entity_poly.entity_id
_entity_poly.type
_entity_poly.pdbx_seq_one_letter_code
_entity_poly.pdbx_strand_id
1 'polypeptide(L)'
;MPCKTPPKKFTEKFITNNCGTRTKPLCKWASGKIKFCGLHGCNIGEQPKIIVPSKEVVYPGMAKMGKSFITDSAKFIKGGMKRRSVKEQQKCLSICKKCSEFVVPAMRCRQCGCSMRLKARWPSSHCSLGKW
;
A
#
# COMPACT_ATOMS: atom_id res chain seq x y z
N MET A 1 16.88 -46.84 -20.55
CA MET A 1 16.39 -46.70 -19.16
C MET A 1 15.50 -45.47 -19.07
N PRO A 2 14.22 -45.57 -18.68
CA PRO A 2 13.31 -44.45 -18.71
C PRO A 2 13.51 -43.53 -17.49
N CYS A 3 13.79 -42.25 -17.74
CA CYS A 3 13.81 -41.23 -16.69
C CYS A 3 12.37 -40.88 -16.27
N LYS A 4 12.10 -41.03 -14.98
CA LYS A 4 10.83 -40.70 -14.31
C LYS A 4 10.53 -39.20 -14.43
N THR A 5 9.29 -38.85 -14.77
CA THR A 5 8.75 -37.47 -14.73
C THR A 5 8.47 -37.02 -13.29
N PRO A 6 8.85 -35.78 -12.89
CA PRO A 6 8.35 -35.18 -11.65
C PRO A 6 6.94 -34.56 -11.80
N PRO A 7 6.20 -34.40 -10.68
CA PRO A 7 4.75 -34.25 -10.70
C PRO A 7 4.26 -32.83 -11.03
N LYS A 8 3.07 -32.80 -11.63
CA LYS A 8 2.22 -31.63 -11.86
C LYS A 8 1.81 -31.01 -10.51
N LYS A 9 1.89 -29.67 -10.42
CA LYS A 9 0.91 -28.73 -9.81
C LYS A 9 1.64 -27.51 -9.23
N PHE A 10 1.56 -26.36 -9.88
CA PHE A 10 0.73 -25.26 -9.39
C PHE A 10 0.54 -24.24 -10.51
N THR A 11 -0.72 -23.92 -10.73
CA THR A 11 -1.26 -23.17 -11.86
C THR A 11 -0.94 -21.68 -11.79
N GLU A 12 -0.44 -21.20 -12.92
CA GLU A 12 -0.58 -19.87 -13.53
C GLU A 12 -1.58 -18.90 -12.88
N LYS A 13 -1.10 -17.68 -12.61
CA LYS A 13 -1.69 -16.49 -13.26
C LYS A 13 -0.55 -15.66 -13.86
N PHE A 14 -0.29 -15.93 -15.13
CA PHE A 14 0.46 -15.07 -16.03
C PHE A 14 -0.20 -13.69 -16.07
N ILE A 15 0.57 -12.65 -15.76
CA ILE A 15 0.35 -11.34 -16.39
C ILE A 15 0.94 -11.49 -17.79
N THR A 16 0.06 -11.51 -18.78
CA THR A 16 0.38 -11.61 -20.21
C THR A 16 1.14 -10.35 -20.64
N ASN A 17 2.45 -10.37 -20.51
CA ASN A 17 3.33 -9.53 -21.31
C ASN A 17 3.68 -10.31 -22.56
N ASN A 18 2.94 -9.97 -23.62
CA ASN A 18 3.13 -10.44 -24.98
C ASN A 18 4.55 -10.05 -25.43
N CYS A 19 5.50 -10.98 -25.30
CA CYS A 19 6.82 -10.85 -25.91
C CYS A 19 7.05 -12.13 -26.72
N GLY A 20 6.95 -11.98 -28.04
CA GLY A 20 7.01 -13.06 -29.00
C GLY A 20 8.32 -13.84 -28.93
N THR A 21 8.17 -15.16 -28.87
CA THR A 21 8.98 -16.18 -29.55
C THR A 21 10.50 -15.93 -29.66
N ARG A 22 11.29 -16.64 -28.84
CA ARG A 22 12.24 -17.69 -29.31
C ARG A 22 13.07 -18.25 -28.14
N THR A 23 12.81 -19.52 -27.85
CA THR A 23 13.74 -20.57 -27.42
C THR A 23 15.12 -20.19 -26.81
N LYS A 24 15.20 -20.40 -25.48
CA LYS A 24 16.31 -20.97 -24.66
C LYS A 24 17.59 -20.13 -24.44
N PRO A 25 18.39 -20.40 -23.37
CA PRO A 25 18.28 -21.45 -22.35
C PRO A 25 18.23 -20.94 -20.89
N LEU A 26 17.79 -21.83 -19.98
CA LEU A 26 18.04 -21.70 -18.55
C LEU A 26 19.55 -21.55 -18.30
N CYS A 27 19.96 -20.40 -17.76
CA CYS A 27 21.26 -20.25 -17.14
C CYS A 27 21.29 -21.10 -15.86
N LYS A 28 21.83 -22.32 -15.95
CA LYS A 28 22.30 -23.10 -14.81
C LYS A 28 23.38 -22.28 -14.10
N TRP A 29 23.07 -21.83 -12.89
CA TRP A 29 24.05 -21.35 -11.91
C TRP A 29 25.04 -22.50 -11.62
N ALA A 30 26.22 -22.43 -12.24
CA ALA A 30 27.36 -23.25 -11.89
C ALA A 30 28.63 -22.42 -12.08
N SER A 31 29.53 -22.52 -11.11
CA SER A 31 30.86 -21.91 -11.03
C SER A 31 30.93 -20.40 -10.80
N GLY A 32 31.19 -20.06 -9.54
CA GLY A 32 31.60 -18.73 -9.10
C GLY A 32 32.83 -18.22 -9.84
N LYS A 33 32.60 -17.17 -10.63
CA LYS A 33 33.51 -16.08 -10.98
C LYS A 33 32.66 -15.06 -11.73
N ILE A 34 32.33 -13.94 -11.08
CA ILE A 34 31.69 -12.80 -11.74
C ILE A 34 32.73 -12.20 -12.68
N LYS A 35 32.80 -12.72 -13.91
CA LYS A 35 33.43 -12.03 -15.02
C LYS A 35 32.35 -11.18 -15.69
N PHE A 36 32.58 -9.88 -15.64
CA PHE A 36 31.81 -8.82 -16.27
C PHE A 36 31.44 -9.22 -17.70
N CYS A 37 30.17 -9.57 -17.94
CA CYS A 37 29.67 -9.83 -19.28
C CYS A 37 29.35 -8.49 -19.93
N GLY A 38 30.38 -7.80 -20.41
CA GLY A 38 30.23 -6.65 -21.29
C GLY A 38 29.83 -7.14 -22.67
N LEU A 39 28.53 -7.27 -22.96
CA LEU A 39 27.97 -7.27 -24.32
C LEU A 39 26.44 -7.36 -24.40
N HIS A 40 25.74 -7.52 -23.29
CA HIS A 40 24.30 -7.27 -23.25
C HIS A 40 24.02 -6.17 -22.25
N GLY A 41 23.59 -5.01 -22.77
CA GLY A 41 23.12 -3.86 -22.02
C GLY A 41 21.88 -4.18 -21.18
N CYS A 42 22.05 -5.03 -20.17
CA CYS A 42 21.24 -4.96 -18.97
C CYS A 42 21.61 -3.64 -18.30
N ASN A 43 20.92 -2.58 -18.73
CA ASN A 43 20.63 -1.47 -17.84
C ASN A 43 19.95 -2.10 -16.63
N ILE A 44 20.73 -2.41 -15.59
CA ILE A 44 20.20 -2.52 -14.24
C ILE A 44 19.75 -1.10 -13.95
N GLY A 45 18.52 -0.80 -14.41
CA GLY A 45 17.86 0.47 -14.22
C GLY A 45 17.99 0.79 -12.75
N GLU A 46 18.65 1.91 -12.52
CA GLU A 46 18.83 2.55 -11.24
C GLU A 46 17.55 2.37 -10.42
N GLN A 47 17.66 1.64 -9.30
CA GLN A 47 16.52 1.45 -8.41
C GLN A 47 16.00 2.85 -8.06
N PRO A 48 14.71 3.17 -8.28
CA PRO A 48 14.20 4.50 -8.00
C PRO A 48 14.41 4.76 -6.51
N LYS A 49 15.33 5.67 -6.21
CA LYS A 49 15.68 6.06 -4.84
C LYS A 49 14.39 6.54 -4.19
N ILE A 50 13.88 5.77 -3.23
CA ILE A 50 12.70 6.15 -2.46
C ILE A 50 13.09 7.41 -1.69
N ILE A 51 12.62 8.55 -2.16
CA ILE A 51 12.78 9.83 -1.47
C ILE A 51 11.87 9.75 -0.25
N VAL A 52 12.43 9.31 0.88
CA VAL A 52 11.71 9.33 2.16
C VAL A 52 11.70 10.78 2.63
N PRO A 53 10.53 11.47 2.68
CA PRO A 53 10.48 12.83 3.19
C PRO A 53 10.91 12.82 4.65
N SER A 54 11.99 13.55 4.93
CA SER A 54 12.77 13.56 6.18
C SER A 54 12.06 14.16 7.40
N LYS A 55 10.79 14.57 7.29
CA LYS A 55 10.04 15.10 8.43
C LYS A 55 9.47 13.94 9.23
N GLU A 56 10.13 13.59 10.33
CA GLU A 56 9.64 12.63 11.31
C GLU A 56 8.17 12.93 11.61
N VAL A 57 7.32 11.93 11.34
CA VAL A 57 5.89 12.09 11.53
C VAL A 57 5.57 11.83 12.99
N VAL A 58 5.48 12.89 13.78
CA VAL A 58 5.05 12.79 15.18
C VAL A 58 3.55 12.53 15.21
N TYR A 59 3.19 11.37 15.72
CA TYR A 59 1.80 10.97 15.95
C TYR A 59 1.44 11.12 17.42
N PRO A 60 0.15 11.29 17.77
CA PRO A 60 -0.26 11.25 19.16
C PRO A 60 0.04 9.87 19.78
N GLY A 61 0.35 9.84 21.07
CA GLY A 61 0.56 8.59 21.79
C GLY A 61 -0.64 7.64 21.68
N MET A 62 -0.38 6.33 21.81
CA MET A 62 -1.37 5.27 21.61
C MET A 62 -2.62 5.45 22.48
N ALA A 63 -2.48 5.93 23.71
CA ALA A 63 -3.61 6.22 24.60
C ALA A 63 -4.58 7.26 24.02
N LYS A 64 -4.06 8.32 23.40
CA LYS A 64 -4.87 9.39 22.79
C LYS A 64 -5.57 8.88 21.53
N MET A 65 -4.89 8.09 20.70
CA MET A 65 -5.51 7.43 19.54
C MET A 65 -6.66 6.50 19.97
N GLY A 66 -6.43 5.68 21.01
CA GLY A 66 -7.44 4.79 21.58
C GLY A 66 -8.69 5.54 22.03
N LYS A 67 -8.53 6.66 22.76
CA LYS A 67 -9.66 7.49 23.22
C LYS A 67 -10.48 8.05 22.07
N SER A 68 -9.83 8.59 21.03
CA SER A 68 -10.54 9.09 19.84
C SER A 68 -11.27 7.96 19.10
N PHE A 69 -10.64 6.79 18.97
CA PHE A 69 -11.24 5.63 18.32
C PHE A 69 -12.46 5.09 19.08
N ILE A 70 -12.38 4.93 20.39
CA ILE A 70 -13.50 4.47 21.23
C ILE A 70 -14.68 5.44 21.11
N THR A 71 -14.39 6.75 21.16
CA THR A 71 -15.41 7.79 21.02
C THR A 71 -16.11 7.75 19.66
N ASP A 72 -15.34 7.61 18.58
CA ASP A 72 -15.88 7.50 17.22
C ASP A 72 -16.67 6.18 17.03
N SER A 73 -16.19 5.09 17.63
CA SER A 73 -16.83 3.77 17.58
C SER A 73 -18.18 3.77 18.33
N ALA A 74 -18.23 4.37 19.51
CA ALA A 74 -19.47 4.51 20.27
C ALA A 74 -20.52 5.31 19.48
N LYS A 75 -20.10 6.40 18.82
CA LYS A 75 -20.98 7.18 17.93
C LYS A 75 -21.44 6.39 16.71
N PHE A 76 -20.56 5.55 16.15
CA PHE A 76 -20.90 4.69 15.01
C PHE A 76 -21.94 3.62 15.39
N ILE A 77 -21.79 2.99 16.56
CA ILE A 77 -22.76 2.03 17.08
C ILE A 77 -24.10 2.73 17.38
N LYS A 78 -24.06 3.89 18.06
CA LYS A 78 -25.27 4.69 18.34
C LYS A 78 -25.98 5.14 17.06
N GLY A 79 -25.24 5.41 15.98
CA GLY A 79 -25.76 5.76 14.66
C GLY A 79 -26.31 4.57 13.85
N GLY A 80 -26.38 3.37 14.42
CA GLY A 80 -26.90 2.17 13.76
C GLY A 80 -25.94 1.58 12.74
N MET A 81 -24.62 1.78 12.90
CA MET A 81 -23.58 1.25 12.01
C MET A 81 -23.75 1.62 10.52
N LYS A 82 -24.44 2.74 10.25
CA LYS A 82 -24.66 3.24 8.89
C LYS A 82 -23.33 3.51 8.21
N ARG A 83 -23.18 3.09 6.95
CA ARG A 83 -22.00 3.43 6.15
C ARG A 83 -22.29 4.66 5.30
N ARG A 84 -21.31 5.54 5.22
CA ARG A 84 -21.33 6.69 4.30
C ARG A 84 -21.30 6.20 2.85
N SER A 85 -21.93 6.92 1.91
CA SER A 85 -21.88 6.55 0.49
C SER A 85 -20.47 6.70 -0.09
N VAL A 86 -20.17 6.00 -1.19
CA VAL A 86 -18.82 6.06 -1.83
C VAL A 86 -18.48 7.49 -2.27
N LYS A 87 -19.46 8.24 -2.80
CA LYS A 87 -19.28 9.63 -3.23
C LYS A 87 -18.87 10.54 -2.06
N GLU A 88 -19.54 10.43 -0.93
CA GLU A 88 -19.21 11.24 0.25
C GLU A 88 -17.90 10.78 0.91
N GLN A 89 -17.60 9.47 0.93
CA GLN A 89 -16.29 8.98 1.38
C GLN A 89 -15.16 9.61 0.58
N GLN A 90 -15.31 9.68 -0.74
CA GLN A 90 -14.32 10.27 -1.64
C GLN A 90 -14.22 11.79 -1.47
N LYS A 91 -15.32 12.48 -1.16
CA LYS A 91 -15.33 13.89 -0.76
C LYS A 91 -14.53 14.14 0.53
N CYS A 92 -14.74 13.33 1.58
CA CYS A 92 -13.96 13.46 2.81
C CYS A 92 -12.46 13.18 2.57
N LEU A 93 -12.15 12.15 1.78
CA LEU A 93 -10.77 11.82 1.43
C LEU A 93 -10.11 12.91 0.56
N SER A 94 -10.84 13.55 -0.35
CA SER A 94 -10.30 14.64 -1.18
C SER A 94 -10.00 15.89 -0.34
N ILE A 95 -10.83 16.19 0.66
CA ILE A 95 -10.56 17.23 1.65
C ILE A 95 -9.31 16.89 2.47
N CYS A 96 -9.19 15.65 2.95
CA CYS A 96 -8.01 15.21 3.70
C CYS A 96 -6.74 15.28 2.86
N LYS A 97 -6.76 14.91 1.57
CA LYS A 97 -5.60 15.00 0.67
C LYS A 97 -5.05 16.42 0.51
N LYS A 98 -5.88 17.45 0.69
CA LYS A 98 -5.49 18.87 0.66
C LYS A 98 -5.01 19.39 2.02
N CYS A 99 -5.07 18.59 3.08
CA CYS A 99 -4.73 18.99 4.44
C CYS A 99 -3.22 18.85 4.71
N SER A 100 -2.59 19.86 5.33
CA SER A 100 -1.19 19.84 5.78
C SER A 100 -0.87 18.68 6.73
N GLU A 101 -1.86 18.26 7.50
CA GLU A 101 -1.75 17.21 8.52
C GLU A 101 -1.92 15.81 7.94
N PHE A 102 -2.25 15.67 6.66
CA PHE A 102 -2.46 14.36 6.06
C PHE A 102 -1.15 13.74 5.60
N VAL A 103 -0.89 12.52 6.06
CA VAL A 103 0.28 11.75 5.70
C VAL A 103 -0.13 10.76 4.63
N VAL A 104 0.18 11.09 3.37
CA VAL A 104 -0.14 10.29 2.18
C VAL A 104 0.35 8.84 2.30
N PRO A 105 1.62 8.54 2.64
CA PRO A 105 2.09 7.15 2.66
C PRO A 105 1.36 6.29 3.71
N ALA A 106 1.02 6.88 4.86
CA ALA A 106 0.35 6.18 5.95
C ALA A 106 -1.19 6.22 5.86
N MET A 107 -1.77 7.04 4.97
CA MET A 107 -3.21 7.32 4.90
C MET A 107 -3.81 7.73 6.27
N ARG A 108 -3.03 8.44 7.09
CA ARG A 108 -3.36 8.86 8.46
C ARG A 108 -3.21 10.36 8.62
N CYS A 109 -3.89 10.91 9.62
CA CYS A 109 -3.72 12.31 10.03
C CYS A 109 -2.66 12.41 11.13
N ARG A 110 -1.77 13.41 11.06
CA ARG A 110 -0.76 13.71 12.10
C ARG A 110 -1.40 14.13 13.42
N GLN A 111 -2.50 14.88 13.36
CA GLN A 111 -3.16 15.42 14.56
C GLN A 111 -3.91 14.35 15.37
N CYS A 112 -4.77 13.57 14.71
CA CYS A 112 -5.60 12.59 15.41
C CYS A 112 -5.06 11.15 15.34
N GLY A 113 -4.10 10.86 14.46
CA GLY A 113 -3.53 9.52 14.29
C GLY A 113 -4.45 8.50 13.63
N CYS A 114 -5.73 8.80 13.44
CA CYS A 114 -6.71 7.86 12.90
C CYS A 114 -6.47 7.53 11.42
N SER A 115 -6.84 6.31 11.01
CA SER A 115 -6.91 5.91 9.60
C SER A 115 -8.01 6.68 8.88
N MET A 116 -7.65 7.45 7.85
CA MET A 116 -8.63 8.23 7.08
C MET A 116 -9.57 7.34 6.26
N ARG A 117 -9.13 6.13 5.86
CA ARG A 117 -9.99 5.17 5.15
C ARG A 117 -11.16 4.71 6.03
N LEU A 118 -10.90 4.44 7.31
CA LEU A 118 -11.94 4.02 8.25
C LEU A 118 -12.81 5.21 8.63
N LYS A 119 -12.19 6.33 9.00
CA LYS A 119 -12.90 7.53 9.44
C LYS A 119 -13.82 8.09 8.36
N ALA A 120 -13.41 8.05 7.09
CA ALA A 120 -14.25 8.48 5.98
C ALA A 120 -15.49 7.59 5.79
N ARG A 121 -15.42 6.28 6.12
CA ARG A 121 -16.52 5.32 5.97
C ARG A 121 -17.63 5.51 7.02
N TRP A 122 -17.30 6.08 8.17
CA TRP A 122 -18.23 6.30 9.26
C TRP A 122 -18.86 7.70 9.16
N PRO A 123 -20.18 7.80 8.91
CA PRO A 123 -20.85 9.09 8.83
C PRO A 123 -20.88 9.82 10.19
N SER A 124 -20.80 9.07 11.29
CA SER A 124 -20.75 9.56 12.66
C SER A 124 -19.40 10.18 13.04
N SER A 125 -18.33 9.85 12.31
CA SER A 125 -17.01 10.40 12.55
C SER A 125 -16.87 11.76 11.90
N HIS A 126 -16.18 12.68 12.58
CA HIS A 126 -15.97 14.06 12.12
C HIS A 126 -14.49 14.44 12.26
N CYS A 127 -14.03 15.39 11.46
CA CYS A 127 -12.67 15.91 11.58
C CYS A 127 -12.55 16.75 12.86
N SER A 128 -11.58 16.47 13.73
CA SER A 128 -11.31 17.30 14.92
C SER A 128 -10.88 18.72 14.59
N LEU A 129 -10.47 18.98 13.34
CA LEU A 129 -10.14 20.31 12.81
C LEU A 129 -11.34 21.00 12.14
N GLY A 130 -12.52 20.38 12.11
CA GLY A 130 -13.73 20.96 11.51
C GLY A 130 -13.72 21.05 9.97
N LYS A 131 -12.80 20.39 9.27
CA LYS A 131 -12.72 20.43 7.80
C LYS A 131 -13.85 19.66 7.09
N TRP A 132 -14.48 18.72 7.79
CA TRP A 132 -15.64 17.92 7.37
C TRP A 132 -16.27 17.20 8.56
#